data_AF-A0A963ZPY4-F1
#
_entry.id   AF-A0A963ZPY4-F1
#
_cell.length_a   1.000
_cell.length_b   1.000
_cell.length_c   1.000
_cell.angle_alpha   90.00
_cell.angle_beta   90.00
_cell.angle_gamma   90.00
#
_symmetry.space_group_name_H-M   'P 1'
#
loop_
_entity.id
_entity.type
_entity.pdbx_description
1 polymer ?
#
loop_
_entity_poly.entity_id
_entity_poly.type
_entity_poly.pdbx_seq_one_letter_code
_entity_poly.pdbx_strand_id
1 'polypeptide(L)'
;MLIFLLAFSFTAFAQAQYVGVKTCGMCHKKPEQGEQLKIWEGSAHANAFKTLQSEEANKIAAAKGLGKAAEEAACLKCHVSGHGVDAALLGSKFSMEDGVQCETCHGAGSEYKSKKVMEDHAASVAAGMKEYKDEAAIEAQCVSCHNEESPTYKEFKFKEMWDKIKHPVPAKG
;
A
#
# COMPACT_ATOMS: atom_id res chain seq x y z
N MET A 1 -33.91 -22.49 38.45
CA MET A 1 -32.65 -22.19 37.74
C MET A 1 -32.84 -20.91 36.94
N LEU A 2 -32.38 -19.77 37.48
CA LEU A 2 -32.38 -18.49 36.77
C LEU A 2 -31.21 -18.49 35.78
N ILE A 3 -31.50 -18.52 34.48
CA ILE A 3 -30.51 -18.38 33.42
C ILE A 3 -30.20 -16.88 33.30
N PHE A 4 -29.05 -16.46 33.83
CA PHE A 4 -28.48 -15.14 33.56
C PHE A 4 -27.94 -15.15 32.12
N LEU A 5 -28.67 -14.51 31.19
CA LEU A 5 -28.16 -14.17 29.87
C LEU A 5 -27.18 -12.99 30.02
N LEU A 6 -25.88 -13.30 30.08
CA LEU A 6 -24.82 -12.32 29.91
C LEU A 6 -24.83 -11.84 28.45
N ALA A 7 -25.39 -10.66 28.20
CA ALA A 7 -25.28 -9.99 26.93
C ALA A 7 -23.82 -9.52 26.74
N PHE A 8 -23.04 -10.27 25.97
CA PHE A 8 -21.75 -9.81 25.47
C PHE A 8 -22.00 -8.75 24.40
N SER A 9 -21.86 -7.48 24.78
CA SER A 9 -21.77 -6.38 23.82
C SER A 9 -20.45 -6.47 23.07
N PHE A 10 -20.48 -7.07 21.88
CA PHE A 10 -19.37 -6.96 20.93
C PHE A 10 -19.31 -5.52 20.41
N THR A 11 -18.37 -4.73 20.93
CA THR A 11 -17.96 -3.49 20.27
C THR A 11 -17.23 -3.88 18.98
N ALA A 12 -17.93 -3.79 17.85
CA ALA A 12 -17.30 -3.86 16.55
C ALA A 12 -16.38 -2.63 16.41
N PHE A 13 -15.08 -2.83 16.57
CA PHE A 13 -14.09 -1.86 16.11
C PHE A 13 -14.21 -1.78 14.60
N ALA A 14 -14.57 -0.62 14.07
CA ALA A 14 -14.51 -0.38 12.63
C ALA A 14 -13.07 -0.60 12.18
N GLN A 15 -12.86 -1.53 11.24
CA GLN A 15 -11.54 -1.75 10.68
C GLN A 15 -11.16 -0.57 9.78
N ALA A 16 -9.88 -0.17 9.84
CA ALA A 16 -9.37 0.92 9.02
C ALA A 16 -9.55 0.63 7.51
N GLN A 17 -9.94 1.64 6.76
CA GLN A 17 -10.18 1.55 5.32
C GLN A 17 -9.01 2.14 4.52
N TYR A 18 -8.78 1.56 3.35
CA TYR A 18 -7.90 2.11 2.33
C TYR A 18 -8.57 3.32 1.70
N VAL A 19 -7.92 4.48 1.74
CA VAL A 19 -8.49 5.76 1.28
C VAL A 19 -7.99 6.21 -0.08
N GLY A 20 -6.96 5.55 -0.61
CA GLY A 20 -6.38 5.78 -1.91
C GLY A 20 -5.43 6.97 -1.95
N VAL A 21 -4.49 6.91 -2.90
CA VAL A 21 -3.39 7.87 -3.08
C VAL A 21 -3.86 9.31 -3.23
N LYS A 22 -5.01 9.55 -3.88
CA LYS A 22 -5.59 10.89 -4.03
C LYS A 22 -5.86 11.55 -2.68
N THR A 23 -6.22 10.77 -1.66
CA THR A 23 -6.46 11.27 -0.31
C THR A 23 -5.14 11.70 0.33
N CYS A 24 -4.09 10.88 0.24
CA CYS A 24 -2.76 11.17 0.77
C CYS A 24 -2.14 12.40 0.07
N GLY A 25 -2.24 12.43 -1.27
CA GLY A 25 -1.66 13.46 -2.13
C GLY A 25 -2.22 14.87 -1.92
N MET A 26 -3.37 15.05 -1.25
CA MET A 26 -3.87 16.38 -0.92
C MET A 26 -2.89 17.15 -0.01
N CYS A 27 -2.23 16.44 0.90
CA CYS A 27 -1.29 17.02 1.86
C CYS A 27 0.17 16.70 1.54
N HIS A 28 0.47 15.53 0.99
CA HIS A 28 1.83 15.01 0.81
C HIS A 28 2.45 15.37 -0.55
N LYS A 29 2.29 16.63 -0.99
CA LYS A 29 2.68 17.09 -2.33
C LYS A 29 3.62 18.29 -2.37
N LYS A 30 3.97 18.87 -1.22
CA LYS A 30 4.84 20.05 -1.16
C LYS A 30 6.26 19.67 -0.74
N PRO A 31 7.24 20.58 -0.95
CA PRO A 31 8.62 20.34 -0.54
C PRO A 31 8.74 20.12 0.96
N GLU A 32 7.92 20.79 1.78
CA GLU A 32 7.97 20.67 3.24
C GLU A 32 7.49 19.29 3.73
N GLN A 33 6.77 18.53 2.90
CA GLN A 33 6.46 17.13 3.16
C GLN A 33 7.42 16.17 2.45
N GLY A 34 8.44 16.65 1.72
CA GLY A 34 9.39 15.79 1.00
C GLY A 34 8.91 15.30 -0.36
N GLU A 35 7.99 16.02 -1.03
CA GLU A 35 7.56 15.72 -2.41
C GLU A 35 7.04 14.29 -2.61
N GLN A 36 6.46 13.69 -1.57
CA GLN A 36 6.15 12.26 -1.50
C GLN A 36 5.22 11.79 -2.62
N LEU A 37 4.17 12.57 -2.93
CA LEU A 37 3.27 12.29 -4.04
C LEU A 37 4.03 12.28 -5.37
N LYS A 38 4.87 13.29 -5.63
CA LYS A 38 5.62 13.41 -6.88
C LYS A 38 6.63 12.27 -7.06
N ILE A 39 7.31 11.87 -5.99
CA ILE A 39 8.22 10.72 -5.99
C ILE A 39 7.46 9.44 -6.32
N TRP A 40 6.29 9.23 -5.70
CA TRP A 40 5.44 8.07 -5.99
C TRP A 40 4.91 8.09 -7.43
N GLU A 41 4.39 9.21 -7.94
CA GLU A 41 3.88 9.36 -9.31
C GLU A 41 4.94 9.03 -10.36
N GLY A 42 6.20 9.40 -10.09
CA GLY A 42 7.34 9.09 -10.96
C GLY A 42 7.88 7.66 -10.83
N SER A 43 7.33 6.84 -9.94
CA SER A 43 7.85 5.50 -9.63
C SER A 43 7.23 4.39 -10.47
N ALA A 44 7.89 3.22 -10.46
CA ALA A 44 7.31 2.00 -11.04
C ALA A 44 6.06 1.53 -10.28
N HIS A 45 5.93 1.85 -8.98
CA HIS A 45 4.79 1.47 -8.16
C HIS A 45 3.47 2.09 -8.64
N ALA A 46 3.47 3.38 -8.97
CA ALA A 46 2.31 4.06 -9.56
C ALA A 46 1.92 3.49 -10.94
N ASN A 47 2.85 2.85 -11.64
CA ASN A 47 2.63 2.25 -12.96
C ASN A 47 2.43 0.72 -12.92
N ALA A 48 2.43 0.11 -11.73
CA ALA A 48 2.48 -1.34 -11.59
C ALA A 48 1.25 -2.02 -12.22
N PHE A 49 0.04 -1.52 -11.99
CA PHE A 49 -1.16 -2.05 -12.63
C PHE A 49 -1.13 -1.91 -14.15
N LYS A 50 -0.67 -0.76 -14.64
CA LYS A 50 -0.52 -0.50 -16.09
C LYS A 50 0.43 -1.51 -16.75
N THR A 51 1.47 -1.96 -16.06
CA THR A 51 2.34 -3.05 -16.56
C THR A 51 1.55 -4.33 -16.86
N LEU A 52 0.56 -4.68 -16.02
CA LEU A 52 -0.28 -5.87 -16.21
C LEU A 52 -1.24 -5.75 -17.40
N GLN A 53 -1.51 -4.53 -17.88
CA GLN A 53 -2.35 -4.30 -19.07
C GLN A 53 -1.60 -4.52 -20.38
N SER A 54 -0.27 -4.74 -20.33
CA SER A 54 0.54 -4.96 -21.53
C SER A 54 0.33 -6.34 -22.14
N GLU A 55 0.54 -6.44 -23.46
CA GLU A 55 0.57 -7.74 -24.16
C GLU A 55 1.62 -8.69 -23.58
N GLU A 56 2.77 -8.15 -23.17
CA GLU A 56 3.85 -8.94 -22.59
C GLU A 56 3.44 -9.58 -21.25
N ALA A 57 2.78 -8.83 -20.38
CA ALA A 57 2.25 -9.38 -19.14
C ALA A 57 1.21 -10.48 -19.41
N ASN A 58 0.33 -10.30 -20.40
CA ASN A 58 -0.64 -11.31 -20.80
C ASN A 58 0.03 -12.58 -21.38
N LYS A 59 1.14 -12.45 -22.13
CA LYS A 59 1.92 -13.60 -22.60
C LYS A 59 2.53 -14.39 -21.44
N ILE A 60 3.09 -13.69 -20.44
CA ILE A 60 3.66 -14.31 -19.25
C ILE A 60 2.58 -15.05 -18.44
N ALA A 61 1.41 -14.42 -18.25
CA ALA A 61 0.27 -15.03 -17.58
C ALA A 61 -0.22 -16.28 -18.36
N ALA A 62 -0.38 -16.17 -19.67
CA ALA A 62 -0.78 -17.30 -20.52
C ALA A 62 0.21 -18.47 -20.48
N ALA A 63 1.53 -18.19 -20.46
CA ALA A 63 2.56 -19.22 -20.32
C ALA A 63 2.48 -19.96 -18.97
N LYS A 64 1.81 -19.37 -17.96
CA LYS A 64 1.50 -19.99 -16.67
C LYS A 64 0.10 -20.62 -16.61
N GLY A 65 -0.63 -20.65 -17.74
CA GLY A 65 -2.00 -21.16 -17.80
C GLY A 65 -3.04 -20.22 -17.18
N LEU A 66 -2.71 -18.94 -17.06
CA LEU A 66 -3.62 -17.89 -16.55
C LEU A 66 -4.25 -17.10 -17.70
N GLY A 67 -5.30 -16.33 -17.39
CA GLY A 67 -5.95 -15.40 -18.30
C GLY A 67 -5.18 -14.07 -18.44
N LYS A 68 -5.93 -12.96 -18.48
CA LYS A 68 -5.33 -11.63 -18.57
C LYS A 68 -4.63 -11.28 -17.27
N ALA A 69 -3.37 -10.87 -17.33
CA ALA A 69 -2.57 -10.60 -16.14
C ALA A 69 -3.21 -9.58 -15.19
N ALA A 70 -3.88 -8.55 -15.73
CA ALA A 70 -4.58 -7.52 -14.95
C ALA A 70 -5.84 -8.02 -14.18
N GLU A 71 -6.27 -9.26 -14.41
CA GLU A 71 -7.43 -9.88 -13.75
C GLU A 71 -7.01 -11.02 -12.80
N GLU A 72 -5.72 -11.40 -12.83
CA GLU A 72 -5.22 -12.59 -12.15
C GLU A 72 -4.67 -12.28 -10.76
N ALA A 73 -5.20 -12.96 -9.75
CA ALA A 73 -4.76 -12.79 -8.36
C ALA A 73 -3.24 -12.99 -8.17
N ALA A 74 -2.67 -13.94 -8.91
CA ALA A 74 -1.24 -14.22 -8.90
C ALA A 74 -0.38 -13.02 -9.33
N CYS A 75 -0.93 -12.12 -10.15
CA CYS A 75 -0.27 -10.90 -10.60
C CYS A 75 -0.66 -9.69 -9.72
N LEU A 76 -1.96 -9.57 -9.40
CA LEU A 76 -2.52 -8.45 -8.65
C LEU A 76 -1.92 -8.32 -7.24
N LYS A 77 -1.58 -9.43 -6.58
CA LYS A 77 -0.96 -9.42 -5.23
C LYS A 77 0.28 -8.53 -5.09
N CYS A 78 1.01 -8.25 -6.19
CA CYS A 78 2.22 -7.42 -6.19
C CYS A 78 2.07 -6.11 -7.00
N HIS A 79 1.01 -5.98 -7.78
CA HIS A 79 0.86 -4.89 -8.76
C HIS A 79 -0.24 -3.88 -8.40
N VAL A 80 -1.06 -4.17 -7.38
CA VAL A 80 -2.07 -3.24 -6.86
C VAL A 80 -2.03 -3.21 -5.34
N SER A 81 -2.37 -2.06 -4.77
CA SER A 81 -2.88 -2.03 -3.39
C SER A 81 -4.26 -2.65 -3.32
N GLY A 82 -4.66 -3.17 -2.17
CA GLY A 82 -6.03 -3.61 -1.92
C GLY A 82 -6.38 -5.00 -2.48
N HIS A 83 -5.45 -5.71 -3.14
CA HIS A 83 -5.69 -7.10 -3.50
C HIS A 83 -5.89 -7.96 -2.25
N GLY A 84 -6.95 -8.77 -2.24
CA GLY A 84 -7.31 -9.62 -1.10
C GLY A 84 -7.87 -8.86 0.12
N VAL A 85 -8.04 -7.53 0.02
CA VAL A 85 -8.73 -6.72 1.03
C VAL A 85 -10.24 -6.81 0.79
N ASP A 86 -11.02 -6.91 1.88
CA ASP A 86 -12.48 -6.84 1.80
C ASP A 86 -12.91 -5.54 1.09
N ALA A 87 -13.79 -5.65 0.09
CA ALA A 87 -14.31 -4.51 -0.64
C ALA A 87 -14.95 -3.45 0.27
N ALA A 88 -15.51 -3.84 1.42
CA ALA A 88 -16.05 -2.91 2.43
C ALA A 88 -14.97 -2.04 3.10
N LEU A 89 -13.70 -2.45 3.02
CA LEU A 89 -12.53 -1.70 3.51
C LEU A 89 -11.87 -0.86 2.42
N LEU A 90 -12.33 -0.93 1.18
CA LEU A 90 -11.88 -0.06 0.10
C LEU A 90 -12.77 1.19 0.06
N GLY A 91 -12.19 2.33 0.44
CA GLY A 91 -12.90 3.60 0.46
C GLY A 91 -13.35 4.04 -0.92
N SER A 92 -14.37 4.89 -0.99
CA SER A 92 -15.00 5.31 -2.27
C SER A 92 -14.06 6.03 -3.26
N LYS A 93 -12.91 6.53 -2.80
CA LYS A 93 -11.89 7.18 -3.63
C LYS A 93 -10.73 6.26 -4.00
N PHE A 94 -10.70 5.05 -3.46
CA PHE A 94 -9.69 4.06 -3.72
C PHE A 94 -9.92 3.41 -5.09
N SER A 95 -8.84 3.20 -5.85
CA SER A 95 -8.85 2.41 -7.07
C SER A 95 -7.65 1.47 -7.07
N MET A 96 -7.86 0.19 -7.36
CA MET A 96 -6.74 -0.75 -7.59
C MET A 96 -5.94 -0.38 -8.83
N GLU A 97 -6.54 0.34 -9.78
CA GLU A 97 -5.88 0.74 -11.02
C GLU A 97 -4.79 1.80 -10.82
N ASP A 98 -4.78 2.48 -9.65
CA ASP A 98 -3.72 3.41 -9.25
C ASP A 98 -2.41 2.66 -8.87
N GLY A 99 -2.35 1.34 -9.05
CA GLY A 99 -1.16 0.52 -8.83
C GLY A 99 -0.83 0.31 -7.36
N VAL A 100 0.46 0.19 -7.05
CA VAL A 100 0.96 0.06 -5.67
C VAL A 100 1.01 1.45 -5.04
N GLN A 101 0.07 1.74 -4.16
CA GLN A 101 -0.14 3.05 -3.53
C GLN A 101 0.53 3.15 -2.16
N CYS A 102 0.46 4.35 -1.56
CA CYS A 102 1.01 4.70 -0.25
C CYS A 102 0.69 3.65 0.84
N GLU A 103 -0.54 3.16 0.83
CA GLU A 103 -1.10 2.29 1.87
C GLU A 103 -0.55 0.85 1.83
N THR A 104 0.18 0.48 0.76
CA THR A 104 0.97 -0.78 0.74
C THR A 104 2.12 -0.72 1.73
N CYS A 105 2.75 0.45 1.86
CA CYS A 105 3.89 0.65 2.75
C CYS A 105 3.46 1.24 4.09
N HIS A 106 2.45 2.10 4.10
CA HIS A 106 2.04 2.89 5.29
C HIS A 106 0.79 2.37 6.00
N GLY A 107 0.11 1.33 5.48
CA GLY A 107 -1.13 0.82 6.07
C GLY A 107 -2.37 1.59 5.61
N ALA A 108 -3.55 1.15 6.06
CA ALA A 108 -4.84 1.73 5.69
C ALA A 108 -5.05 3.09 6.39
N GLY A 109 -5.29 4.15 5.60
CA GLY A 109 -5.20 5.54 6.06
C GLY A 109 -6.44 6.16 6.66
N SER A 110 -7.58 5.46 6.78
CA SER A 110 -8.84 6.08 7.21
C SER A 110 -8.76 6.75 8.59
N GLU A 111 -8.02 6.14 9.51
CA GLU A 111 -7.96 6.56 10.91
C GLU A 111 -6.86 7.60 11.20
N TYR A 112 -5.84 7.71 10.33
CA TYR A 112 -4.74 8.68 10.51
C TYR A 112 -4.66 9.77 9.44
N LYS A 113 -5.51 9.77 8.40
CA LYS A 113 -5.52 10.83 7.37
C LYS A 113 -5.91 12.22 7.89
N SER A 114 -6.56 12.31 9.05
CA SER A 114 -7.01 13.60 9.57
C SER A 114 -5.79 14.38 10.08
N LYS A 115 -5.75 15.68 9.80
CA LYS A 115 -4.63 16.54 10.22
C LYS A 115 -4.32 16.41 11.72
N LYS A 116 -5.37 16.31 12.56
CA LYS A 116 -5.25 16.13 14.02
C LYS A 116 -4.45 14.90 14.41
N VAL A 117 -4.61 13.78 13.69
CA VAL A 117 -3.90 12.53 13.98
C VAL A 117 -2.55 12.51 13.24
N MET A 118 -2.54 12.89 11.97
CA MET A 118 -1.36 12.88 11.10
C MET A 118 -0.19 13.74 11.60
N GLU A 119 -0.47 14.85 12.29
CA GLU A 119 0.58 15.71 12.85
C GLU A 119 1.27 15.12 14.09
N ASP A 120 0.67 14.10 14.71
CA ASP A 120 1.25 13.33 15.80
C ASP A 120 1.62 11.94 15.29
N HIS A 121 2.92 11.71 15.13
CA HIS A 121 3.44 10.45 14.61
C HIS A 121 3.03 9.24 15.46
N ALA A 122 3.07 9.37 16.79
CA ALA A 122 2.69 8.27 17.68
C ALA A 122 1.19 7.99 17.59
N ALA A 123 0.36 9.03 17.47
CA ALA A 123 -1.07 8.86 17.24
C ALA A 123 -1.37 8.20 15.89
N SER A 124 -0.61 8.53 14.85
CA SER A 124 -0.74 7.91 13.53
C SER A 124 -0.39 6.42 13.57
N VAL A 125 0.72 6.05 14.22
CA VAL A 125 1.11 4.64 14.41
C VAL A 125 0.06 3.90 15.24
N ALA A 126 -0.43 4.48 16.33
CA ALA A 126 -1.49 3.90 17.15
C ALA A 126 -2.82 3.71 16.38
N ALA A 127 -3.07 4.56 15.38
CA ALA A 127 -4.22 4.48 14.49
C ALA A 127 -4.02 3.53 13.28
N GLY A 128 -2.89 2.81 13.22
CA GLY A 128 -2.66 1.78 12.20
C GLY A 128 -1.70 2.18 11.08
N MET A 129 -1.04 3.34 11.17
CA MET A 129 0.07 3.65 10.27
C MET A 129 1.22 2.67 10.52
N LYS A 130 1.72 2.07 9.44
CA LYS A 130 2.88 1.17 9.50
C LYS A 130 4.17 1.99 9.62
N GLU A 131 4.92 1.70 10.68
CA GLU A 131 6.25 2.22 10.93
C GLU A 131 7.31 1.12 10.75
N TYR A 132 8.49 1.51 10.23
CA TYR A 132 9.63 0.63 10.07
C TYR A 132 10.73 1.04 11.05
N LYS A 133 11.15 0.09 11.90
CA LYS A 133 12.16 0.32 12.95
C LYS A 133 13.59 0.46 12.42
N ASP A 134 13.90 -0.13 11.28
CA ASP A 134 15.24 -0.21 10.70
C ASP A 134 15.18 -0.53 9.19
N GLU A 135 16.32 -0.43 8.50
CA GLU A 135 16.43 -0.75 7.07
C GLU A 135 16.01 -2.20 6.77
N ALA A 136 16.30 -3.14 7.66
CA ALA A 136 15.94 -4.55 7.46
C ALA A 136 14.41 -4.76 7.45
N ALA A 137 13.66 -4.03 8.28
CA ALA A 137 12.20 -4.05 8.26
C ALA A 137 11.63 -3.44 6.97
N ILE A 138 12.28 -2.40 6.42
CA ILE A 138 11.90 -1.82 5.12
C ILE A 138 12.18 -2.82 4.00
N GLU A 139 13.38 -3.42 3.99
CA GLU A 139 13.77 -4.41 3.00
C GLU A 139 12.83 -5.62 3.02
N ALA A 140 12.44 -6.10 4.21
CA ALA A 140 11.45 -7.16 4.38
C ALA A 140 10.10 -6.82 3.73
N GLN A 141 9.66 -5.56 3.78
CA GLN A 141 8.48 -5.12 3.05
C GLN A 141 8.70 -5.14 1.53
N CYS A 142 9.86 -4.66 1.05
CA CYS A 142 10.14 -4.64 -0.38
C CYS A 142 10.15 -6.07 -0.98
N VAL A 143 10.79 -7.02 -0.31
CA VAL A 143 10.91 -8.41 -0.80
C VAL A 143 9.62 -9.22 -0.61
N SER A 144 8.55 -8.66 -0.05
CA SER A 144 7.22 -9.28 -0.10
C SER A 144 6.69 -9.41 -1.54
N CYS A 145 7.15 -8.53 -2.44
CA CYS A 145 6.80 -8.53 -3.86
C CYS A 145 8.02 -8.67 -4.76
N HIS A 146 9.18 -8.15 -4.35
CA HIS A 146 10.43 -8.26 -5.10
C HIS A 146 11.17 -9.57 -4.76
N ASN A 147 10.57 -10.69 -5.14
CA ASN A 147 11.08 -12.04 -4.88
C ASN A 147 10.82 -13.01 -6.06
N GLU A 148 11.28 -14.25 -5.89
CA GLU A 148 11.23 -15.32 -6.90
C GLU A 148 9.81 -15.77 -7.31
N GLU A 149 8.77 -15.38 -6.58
CA GLU A 149 7.39 -15.65 -6.99
C GLU A 149 7.01 -14.84 -8.24
N SER A 150 7.70 -13.73 -8.50
CA SER A 150 7.52 -12.95 -9.71
C SER A 150 8.14 -13.68 -10.92
N PRO A 151 7.39 -13.93 -12.00
CA PRO A 151 7.92 -14.58 -13.21
C PRO A 151 9.07 -13.83 -13.88
N THR A 152 9.20 -12.53 -13.60
CA THR A 152 10.21 -11.66 -14.17
C THR A 152 11.25 -11.24 -13.14
N TYR A 153 11.31 -11.96 -12.01
CA TYR A 153 12.22 -11.66 -10.92
C TYR A 153 13.67 -11.59 -11.41
N LYS A 154 14.35 -10.55 -10.92
CA LYS A 154 15.78 -10.35 -10.98
C LYS A 154 16.22 -9.95 -9.58
N GLU A 155 17.50 -10.18 -9.27
CA GLU A 155 18.09 -9.77 -8.00
C GLU A 155 17.63 -8.36 -7.58
N PHE A 156 17.01 -8.27 -6.41
CA PHE A 156 16.50 -7.01 -5.90
C PHE A 156 17.60 -6.24 -5.18
N LYS A 157 18.05 -5.16 -5.79
CA LYS A 157 19.06 -4.29 -5.21
C LYS A 157 18.43 -3.27 -4.26
N PHE A 158 18.19 -3.68 -3.02
CA PHE A 158 17.44 -2.88 -2.03
C PHE A 158 17.92 -1.44 -1.93
N LYS A 159 19.21 -1.20 -1.68
CA LYS A 159 19.74 0.17 -1.51
C LYS A 159 19.49 1.06 -2.73
N GLU A 160 19.77 0.55 -3.93
CA GLU A 160 19.58 1.29 -5.19
C GLU A 160 18.10 1.62 -5.45
N MET A 161 17.19 0.71 -5.10
CA MET A 161 15.76 0.91 -5.32
C MET A 161 15.12 1.75 -4.21
N TRP A 162 15.58 1.60 -2.97
CA TRP A 162 15.15 2.41 -1.85
C TRP A 162 15.48 3.88 -2.07
N ASP A 163 16.66 4.20 -2.61
CA ASP A 163 17.05 5.57 -2.93
C ASP A 163 16.12 6.27 -3.94
N LYS A 164 15.39 5.50 -4.76
CA LYS A 164 14.44 6.04 -5.75
C LYS A 164 13.05 6.32 -5.18
N ILE A 165 12.70 5.70 -4.05
CA ILE A 165 11.36 5.79 -3.49
C ILE A 165 11.33 6.43 -2.11
N LYS A 166 12.44 6.42 -1.36
CA LYS A 166 12.50 7.04 -0.02
C LYS A 166 12.14 8.51 -0.10
N HIS A 167 11.28 8.95 0.81
CA HIS A 167 10.72 10.30 0.79
C HIS A 167 10.60 10.87 2.22
N PRO A 168 11.73 11.00 2.94
CA PRO A 168 11.69 11.54 4.30
C PRO A 168 11.16 12.97 4.30
N VAL A 169 10.36 13.30 5.31
CA VAL A 169 10.02 14.71 5.57
C VAL A 169 11.34 15.45 5.89
N PRO A 170 11.68 16.54 5.18
CA PRO A 170 12.91 17.26 5.43
C PRO A 170 12.98 17.76 6.88
N ALA A 171 14.19 17.77 7.44
CA ALA A 171 14.41 18.41 8.74
C ALA A 171 13.97 19.88 8.65
N LYS A 172 13.28 20.37 9.68
CA LYS A 172 13.00 21.81 9.80
C LYS A 172 14.34 22.51 9.96
N GLY A 173 14.71 23.32 8.96
CA GLY A 173 15.88 24.19 9.02
C GLY A 173 15.73 25.30 10.04
#